data_AF-A0A6B3I8Z3-F1
#
_entry.id   AF-A0A6B3I8Z3-F1
#
_cell.length_a   1.000
_cell.length_b   1.000
_cell.length_c   1.000
_cell.angle_alpha   90.00
_cell.angle_beta   90.00
_cell.angle_gamma   90.00
#
_symmetry.space_group_name_H-M   'P 1'
#
loop_
_entity.id
_entity.type
_entity.pdbx_description
1 polymer ?
#
loop_
_entity_poly.entity_id
_entity_poly.type
_entity_poly.pdbx_seq_one_letter_code
_entity_poly.pdbx_strand_id
1 'polypeptide(L)'
;FTNPVGIVTRALLQAGHKAVGLCNVAIGFQRKFARLLDVNPSEVHLDHVGLNHLTWELGVRLGGPDGENVLPKLLAEHGDAIADDLHMPRRLVDRLGVVPSYYLR
;
A
#
# COMPACT_ATOMS: atom_id res chain seq x y z
N PHE A 1 -9.05 15.52 -3.98
CA PHE A 1 -8.99 15.53 -2.50
C PHE A 1 -8.01 16.59 -2.05
N THR A 2 -8.32 17.35 -1.00
CA THR A 2 -7.43 18.42 -0.50
C THR A 2 -6.29 17.82 0.30
N ASN A 3 -5.06 18.14 -0.12
CA ASN A 3 -3.84 17.78 0.62
C ASN A 3 -3.38 18.93 1.51
N PRO A 4 -2.63 18.66 2.59
CA PRO A 4 -2.21 17.34 3.10
C PRO A 4 -3.35 16.64 3.86
N VAL A 5 -3.89 15.54 3.29
CA VAL A 5 -5.18 15.01 3.74
C VAL A 5 -5.13 14.50 5.18
N GLY A 6 -4.01 13.92 5.63
CA GLY A 6 -3.86 13.48 7.02
C GLY A 6 -4.00 14.61 8.04
N ILE A 7 -3.44 15.79 7.74
CA ILE A 7 -3.51 16.97 8.62
C ILE A 7 -4.92 17.55 8.58
N VAL A 8 -5.49 17.71 7.39
CA VAL A 8 -6.85 18.25 7.20
C VAL A 8 -7.89 17.38 7.88
N THR A 9 -7.83 16.06 7.70
CA THR A 9 -8.75 15.12 8.34
C THR A 9 -8.63 15.17 9.86
N ARG A 10 -7.41 15.24 10.41
CA ARG A 10 -7.22 15.40 11.86
C ARG A 10 -7.87 16.68 12.38
N ALA A 11 -7.66 17.81 11.71
CA ALA A 11 -8.25 19.09 12.12
C ALA A 11 -9.80 19.05 12.11
N LEU A 12 -10.39 18.46 11.06
CA LEU A 12 -11.86 18.31 10.97
C LEU A 12 -12.42 17.42 12.08
N LEU A 13 -11.76 16.29 12.38
CA LEU A 13 -12.17 15.40 13.47
C LEU A 13 -12.06 16.09 14.83
N GLN A 14 -10.98 16.85 15.08
CA GLN A 14 -10.81 17.63 16.31
C GLN A 14 -11.87 18.74 16.46
N ALA A 15 -12.33 19.31 15.34
CA ALA A 15 -13.43 20.27 15.32
C ALA A 15 -14.82 19.62 15.45
N GLY A 16 -14.92 18.30 15.59
CA GLY A 16 -16.19 17.59 15.80
C GLY A 16 -16.95 17.23 14.52
N HIS A 17 -16.30 17.33 13.35
CA HIS A 17 -16.92 16.94 12.08
C HIS A 17 -16.77 15.44 11.80
N LYS A 18 -17.75 14.87 11.08
CA LYS A 18 -17.63 13.54 10.48
C LYS A 18 -16.79 13.64 9.21
N ALA A 19 -15.54 13.24 9.26
CA ALA A 19 -14.59 13.37 8.16
C ALA A 19 -13.87 12.05 7.85
N VAL A 20 -13.68 11.76 6.57
CA VAL A 20 -12.86 10.65 6.07
C VAL A 20 -11.87 11.22 5.06
N GLY A 21 -10.58 11.00 5.31
CA GLY A 21 -9.51 11.37 4.39
C GLY A 21 -9.25 10.26 3.38
N LEU A 22 -9.13 10.60 2.10
CA LEU A 22 -8.84 9.64 1.03
C LEU A 22 -7.52 9.96 0.34
N CYS A 23 -6.77 8.91 0.03
CA CYS A 23 -5.55 8.93 -0.76
C CYS A 23 -5.60 7.77 -1.77
N ASN A 24 -4.76 7.82 -2.80
CA ASN A 24 -4.73 6.84 -3.88
C ASN A 24 -3.57 5.83 -3.77
N VAL A 25 -2.70 5.91 -2.75
CA VAL A 25 -1.54 5.01 -2.62
C VAL A 25 -1.97 3.55 -2.51
N ALA A 26 -2.85 3.20 -1.55
CA ALA A 26 -3.30 1.83 -1.33
C ALA A 26 -3.98 1.23 -2.59
N ILE A 27 -4.89 1.97 -3.23
CA ILE A 27 -5.56 1.51 -4.46
C ILE A 27 -4.58 1.36 -5.63
N GLY A 28 -3.54 2.19 -5.68
CA GLY A 28 -2.45 2.07 -6.64
C GLY A 28 -1.70 0.76 -6.49
N PHE A 29 -1.29 0.42 -5.27
CA PHE A 29 -0.64 -0.85 -4.96
C PHE A 29 -1.55 -2.04 -5.23
N GLN A 30 -2.81 -2.01 -4.79
CA GLN A 30 -3.76 -3.10 -5.02
C GLN A 30 -3.86 -3.45 -6.50
N ARG A 31 -4.10 -2.45 -7.35
CA ARG A 31 -4.20 -2.64 -8.80
C ARG A 31 -2.90 -3.11 -9.42
N LYS A 32 -1.75 -2.66 -8.91
CA LYS A 32 -0.45 -3.10 -9.40
C LYS A 32 -0.19 -4.55 -9.05
N PHE A 33 -0.38 -4.94 -7.80
CA PHE A 33 -0.17 -6.31 -7.36
C PHE A 33 -1.14 -7.27 -8.03
N ALA A 34 -2.40 -6.88 -8.22
CA ALA A 34 -3.37 -7.65 -8.99
C ALA A 34 -2.87 -7.94 -10.42
N ARG A 35 -2.30 -6.94 -11.11
CA ARG A 35 -1.70 -7.14 -12.45
C ARG A 35 -0.49 -8.07 -12.42
N LEU A 36 0.37 -7.98 -11.41
CA LEU A 36 1.55 -8.85 -11.28
C LEU A 36 1.15 -10.31 -10.98
N LEU A 37 0.06 -10.50 -10.22
CA LEU A 37 -0.48 -11.80 -9.85
C LEU A 37 -1.45 -12.39 -10.89
N ASP A 38 -1.77 -11.66 -11.95
CA ASP A 38 -2.79 -12.01 -12.96
C ASP A 38 -4.17 -12.34 -12.36
N VAL A 39 -4.64 -11.51 -11.42
CA VAL A 39 -5.94 -11.63 -10.75
C VAL A 39 -6.77 -10.34 -10.87
N ASN A 40 -8.06 -10.40 -10.54
CA ASN A 40 -8.88 -9.20 -10.45
C ASN A 40 -8.46 -8.34 -9.23
N PRO A 41 -8.38 -7.00 -9.33
CA PRO A 41 -8.13 -6.14 -8.18
C PRO A 41 -9.06 -6.38 -6.97
N SER A 42 -10.30 -6.81 -7.18
CA SER A 42 -11.23 -7.12 -6.09
C SER A 42 -10.84 -8.33 -5.25
N GLU A 43 -9.97 -9.21 -5.78
CA GLU A 43 -9.47 -10.39 -5.07
C GLU A 43 -8.29 -10.06 -4.16
N VAL A 44 -7.67 -8.89 -4.34
CA VAL A 44 -6.51 -8.43 -3.57
C VAL A 44 -6.96 -7.60 -2.37
N HIS A 45 -6.70 -8.12 -1.18
CA HIS A 45 -6.76 -7.37 0.07
C HIS A 45 -5.35 -6.94 0.49
N LEU A 46 -5.20 -5.73 1.00
CA LEU A 46 -3.91 -5.20 1.47
C LEU A 46 -3.95 -5.01 2.98
N ASP A 47 -2.92 -5.50 3.67
CA ASP A 47 -2.65 -5.15 5.06
C ASP A 47 -1.96 -3.77 5.09
N HIS A 48 -2.73 -2.73 4.75
CA HIS A 48 -2.26 -1.36 4.59
C HIS A 48 -2.22 -0.61 5.92
N VAL A 49 -1.05 -0.14 6.35
CA VAL A 49 -0.89 0.55 7.63
C VAL A 49 -0.07 1.83 7.49
N GLY A 50 -0.39 2.85 8.29
CA GLY A 50 0.42 4.05 8.45
C GLY A 50 -0.38 5.35 8.49
N LEU A 51 0.28 6.45 8.16
CA LEU A 51 -0.34 7.77 7.97
C LEU A 51 -0.41 8.10 6.48
N ASN A 52 -1.20 9.12 6.12
CA ASN A 52 -1.22 9.57 4.73
C ASN A 52 0.21 9.88 4.22
N HIS A 53 0.58 9.26 3.09
CA HIS A 53 1.92 9.33 2.46
C HIS A 53 3.08 8.76 3.31
N LEU A 54 2.78 8.07 4.40
CA LEU A 54 3.74 7.38 5.28
C LEU A 54 3.13 6.01 5.63
N THR A 55 3.10 5.12 4.64
CA THR A 55 2.41 3.83 4.72
C THR A 55 3.30 2.65 4.33
N TRP A 56 2.88 1.46 4.72
CA TRP A 56 3.45 0.18 4.34
C TRP A 56 2.35 -0.82 4.03
N GLU A 57 2.55 -1.63 2.99
CA GLU A 57 1.80 -2.86 2.76
C GLU A 57 2.53 -3.99 3.48
N LEU A 58 1.98 -4.44 4.61
CA LEU A 58 2.56 -5.53 5.42
C LEU A 58 2.23 -6.92 4.86
N GLY A 59 1.22 -6.98 3.99
CA GLY A 59 0.67 -8.22 3.44
C GLY A 59 -0.19 -7.92 2.22
N VAL A 60 -0.23 -8.89 1.31
CA VAL A 60 -1.06 -8.88 0.10
C VAL A 60 -1.80 -10.21 0.13
N ARG A 61 -3.12 -10.18 0.29
CA ARG A 61 -3.93 -11.37 0.54
C ARG A 61 -4.88 -11.66 -0.60
N LEU A 62 -4.99 -12.95 -0.95
CA LEU A 62 -5.98 -13.46 -1.89
C LEU A 62 -7.07 -14.23 -1.14
N GLY A 63 -8.33 -13.95 -1.47
CA GLY A 63 -9.50 -14.56 -0.78
C GLY A 63 -10.05 -13.72 0.38
N GLY A 64 -9.71 -12.43 0.45
CA GLY A 64 -10.20 -11.50 1.47
C GLY A 64 -9.22 -11.28 2.63
N PRO A 65 -9.67 -10.64 3.73
CA PRO A 65 -8.80 -10.27 4.87
C PRO A 65 -8.13 -11.45 5.58
N ASP A 66 -8.79 -12.61 5.62
CA ASP A 66 -8.24 -13.85 6.21
C ASP A 66 -7.58 -14.77 5.16
N GLY A 67 -7.42 -14.25 3.94
CA GLY A 67 -6.84 -14.96 2.81
C GLY A 67 -5.35 -15.25 2.94
N GLU A 68 -4.83 -16.05 2.01
CA GLU A 68 -3.41 -16.39 1.93
C GLU A 68 -2.58 -15.12 1.67
N ASN A 69 -1.57 -14.86 2.52
CA ASN A 69 -0.63 -13.78 2.29
C ASN A 69 0.41 -14.18 1.22
N VAL A 70 0.26 -13.63 0.03
CA VAL A 70 1.12 -13.86 -1.13
C VAL A 70 2.23 -12.82 -1.27
N LEU A 71 2.37 -11.85 -0.36
CA LEU A 71 3.43 -10.85 -0.43
C LEU A 71 4.85 -11.44 -0.51
N PRO A 72 5.22 -12.49 0.27
CA PRO A 72 6.56 -13.09 0.14
C PRO A 72 6.83 -13.64 -1.26
N LYS A 73 5.84 -14.32 -1.86
CA LYS A 73 5.92 -14.83 -3.24
C LYS A 73 6.03 -13.67 -4.24
N LEU A 74 5.20 -12.65 -4.07
CA LEU A 74 5.19 -11.46 -4.92
C LEU A 74 6.56 -10.73 -4.91
N LEU A 75 7.19 -10.59 -3.75
CA LEU A 75 8.52 -9.98 -3.64
C LEU A 75 9.61 -10.88 -4.25
N ALA A 76 9.50 -12.20 -4.10
CA ALA A 76 10.43 -13.14 -4.72
C ALA A 76 10.38 -13.09 -6.25
N GLU A 77 9.17 -13.08 -6.82
CA GLU A 77 8.94 -13.15 -8.27
C GLU A 77 9.03 -11.79 -8.97
N HIS A 78 8.64 -10.70 -8.30
CA HIS A 78 8.49 -9.37 -8.91
C HIS A 78 9.23 -8.24 -8.17
N GLY A 79 10.15 -8.58 -7.27
CA GLY A 79 10.82 -7.61 -6.41
C GLY A 79 11.54 -6.48 -7.17
N ASP A 80 12.13 -6.74 -8.34
CA ASP A 80 12.79 -5.70 -9.15
C ASP A 80 11.78 -4.68 -9.70
N ALA A 81 10.68 -5.15 -10.29
CA ALA A 81 9.61 -4.29 -10.79
C ALA A 81 8.89 -3.50 -9.68
N ILE A 82 8.86 -4.05 -8.46
CA ILE A 82 8.35 -3.34 -7.27
C ILE A 82 9.35 -2.26 -6.85
N ALA A 83 10.63 -2.62 -6.70
CA ALA A 83 11.69 -1.69 -6.31
C ALA A 83 11.82 -0.49 -7.27
N ASP A 84 11.78 -0.74 -8.58
CA ASP A 84 11.87 0.31 -9.62
C ASP A 84 10.73 1.33 -9.49
N ASP A 85 9.51 0.87 -9.28
CA ASP A 85 8.34 1.74 -9.12
C ASP A 85 8.36 2.53 -7.81
N LEU A 86 8.83 1.91 -6.74
CA LEU A 86 9.13 2.62 -5.49
C LEU A 86 10.28 3.61 -5.64
N HIS A 87 11.09 3.48 -6.70
CA HIS A 87 12.39 4.15 -6.89
C HIS A 87 13.30 3.92 -5.68
N MET A 88 13.37 2.68 -5.21
CA MET A 88 14.18 2.25 -4.08
C MET A 88 15.14 1.13 -4.50
N PRO A 89 16.32 0.99 -3.87
CA PRO A 89 17.20 -0.14 -4.13
C PRO A 89 16.50 -1.47 -3.81
N ARG A 90 16.58 -2.46 -4.72
CA ARG A 90 16.03 -3.81 -4.52
C ARG A 90 16.38 -4.42 -3.15
N ARG A 91 17.66 -4.31 -2.76
CA ARG A 91 18.16 -4.78 -1.45
C ARG A 91 17.43 -4.21 -0.24
N LEU A 92 16.88 -3.00 -0.35
CA LEU A 92 16.13 -2.37 0.75
C LEU A 92 14.74 -2.99 0.86
N VAL A 93 14.07 -3.21 -0.28
CA VAL A 93 12.77 -3.89 -0.33
C VAL A 93 12.88 -5.30 0.25
N ASP A 94 13.91 -6.06 -0.15
CA ASP A 94 14.15 -7.42 0.37
C ASP A 94 14.41 -7.40 1.89
N ARG A 95 15.18 -6.43 2.38
CA ARG A 95 15.50 -6.31 3.82
C ARG A 95 14.28 -5.92 4.65
N LEU A 96 13.38 -5.11 4.11
CA LEU A 96 12.15 -4.71 4.78
C LEU A 96 11.12 -5.84 4.81
N GLY A 97 11.04 -6.64 3.74
CA GLY A 97 10.02 -7.68 3.59
C GLY A 97 8.59 -7.14 3.47
N VAL A 98 8.45 -5.82 3.29
CA VAL A 98 7.19 -5.08 3.16
C VAL A 98 7.32 -4.02 2.07
N VAL A 99 6.21 -3.52 1.55
CA VAL A 99 6.22 -2.48 0.50
C VAL A 99 5.92 -1.11 1.10
N PRO A 100 6.91 -0.22 1.28
CA PRO A 100 6.67 1.15 1.74
C PRO A 100 5.99 2.00 0.64
N SER A 101 5.33 3.08 1.06
CA SER A 101 4.87 4.12 0.15
C SER A 101 6.04 4.71 -0.65
N TYR A 102 5.84 4.99 -1.93
CA TYR A 102 6.81 5.69 -2.76
C TYR A 102 7.08 7.15 -2.31
N TYR A 103 6.34 7.67 -1.31
CA TYR A 103 6.67 8.94 -0.66
C TYR A 103 7.84 8.84 0.34
N LEU A 104 8.29 7.62 0.68
CA LEU A 104 9.41 7.36 1.61
C LEU A 104 10.77 7.25 0.91
N ARG A 105 10.86 7.72 -0.35
CA ARG A 105 12.11 7.79 -1.11
C ARG A 105 13.15 8.66 -0.43
#